data_AF-W7CD64-F1
#
_entry.id   AF-W7CD64-F1
#
_cell.length_a   1.000
_cell.length_b   1.000
_cell.length_c   1.000
_cell.angle_alpha   90.00
_cell.angle_beta   90.00
_cell.angle_gamma   90.00
#
_symmetry.space_group_name_H-M   'P 1'
#
loop_
_entity.id
_entity.type
_entity.pdbx_description
1 polymer ?
#
loop_
_entity_poly.entity_id
_entity_poly.type
_entity_poly.pdbx_seq_one_letter_code
_entity_poly.pdbx_strand_id
1 'polypeptide(L)' 'MWKIGNVPIKNRVVVAPMAGISNSAFRLTVKEFGAGLVCCEMISDKGIVQRNAKTLNMLYIDEKRKNR' A
#
# COMPACT_ATOMS: atom_id res chain seq x y z
N MET A 1 -19.94 9.80 -4.71
CA MET A 1 -18.97 8.87 -4.07
C MET A 1 -17.79 8.69 -5.02
N TRP A 2 -16.55 8.89 -4.56
CA TRP A 2 -15.36 8.73 -5.40
C TRP A 2 -14.91 7.26 -5.44
N LYS A 3 -14.52 6.73 -6.60
CA LYS A 3 -14.18 5.31 -6.78
C LYS A 3 -13.24 5.08 -7.96
N ILE A 4 -12.51 3.97 -7.94
CA ILE A 4 -11.75 3.42 -9.08
C ILE A 4 -12.32 2.02 -9.37
N GLY A 5 -12.96 1.84 -10.52
CA GLY A 5 -13.73 0.63 -10.81
C GLY A 5 -14.79 0.36 -9.72
N ASN A 6 -14.66 -0.78 -9.03
CA ASN A 6 -15.53 -1.20 -7.93
C ASN A 6 -14.97 -0.86 -6.53
N VAL A 7 -13.85 -0.14 -6.44
CA VAL A 7 -13.21 0.23 -5.17
C VAL A 7 -13.67 1.64 -4.74
N PRO A 8 -14.50 1.76 -3.69
CA PRO A 8 -14.87 3.07 -3.15
C PRO A 8 -13.69 3.69 -2.39
N ILE A 9 -13.50 5.01 -2.55
CA ILE A 9 -12.41 5.75 -1.92
C ILE A 9 -12.99 6.88 -1.08
N LYS A 10 -12.59 6.94 0.18
CA LYS A 10 -13.16 7.85 1.20
C LYS A 10 -13.07 9.33 0.83
N ASN A 11 -11.96 9.76 0.23
CA ASN A 11 -11.71 11.15 -0.18
C ASN A 11 -10.65 11.22 -1.29
N ARG A 12 -10.42 12.39 -1.88
CA ARG A 12 -9.50 12.62 -3.01
C ARG A 12 -8.01 12.75 -2.62
N VAL A 13 -7.61 12.25 -1.46
CA VAL A 13 -6.21 12.27 -1.01
C VAL A 13 -5.62 10.89 -1.23
N VAL A 14 -4.61 10.81 -2.10
CA VAL A 14 -3.93 9.56 -2.47
C VAL A 14 -2.45 9.69 -2.27
N VAL A 15 -1.85 8.67 -1.66
CA VAL A 15 -0.40 8.61 -1.47
C VAL A 15 0.23 7.81 -2.60
N ALA A 16 1.12 8.46 -3.33
CA ALA A 16 1.87 7.86 -4.43
C ALA A 16 2.84 6.78 -3.92
N PRO A 17 3.18 5.78 -4.75
CA PRO A 17 4.24 4.83 -4.45
C PRO A 17 5.60 5.53 -4.46
N MET A 18 6.35 5.45 -3.36
CA MET A 18 7.68 6.03 -3.22
C MET A 18 8.65 4.98 -2.67
N ALA A 19 9.66 4.62 -3.46
CA ALA A 19 10.65 3.62 -3.06
C ALA A 19 11.43 4.06 -1.82
N GLY A 20 11.57 3.16 -0.84
CA GLY A 20 12.19 3.41 0.45
C GLY A 20 11.34 4.20 1.45
N ILE A 21 10.17 4.72 1.04
CA ILE A 21 9.29 5.54 1.91
C ILE A 21 7.98 4.81 2.18
N SER A 22 7.31 4.27 1.16
CA SER A 22 5.96 3.69 1.26
C SER A 22 5.91 2.30 1.91
N ASN A 23 6.69 2.10 2.98
CA ASN A 23 6.75 0.88 3.79
C ASN A 23 5.47 0.68 4.64
N SER A 24 5.37 -0.44 5.34
CA SER A 24 4.17 -0.79 6.11
C SER A 24 3.81 0.25 7.17
N ALA A 25 4.79 0.73 7.94
CA ALA A 25 4.56 1.71 9.00
C ALA A 25 4.05 3.04 8.43
N PHE A 26 4.70 3.56 7.38
CA PHE A 26 4.27 4.79 6.71
C PHE A 26 2.84 4.69 6.18
N ARG A 27 2.49 3.60 5.49
CA ARG A 27 1.15 3.37 4.94
C ARG A 27 0.07 3.35 6.03
N LEU A 28 0.36 2.77 7.18
CA LEU A 28 -0.56 2.78 8.33
C LEU A 28 -0.77 4.20 8.83
N THR A 29 0.32 4.93 9.06
CA THR A 29 0.29 6.31 9.54
C THR A 29 -0.49 7.21 8.59
N VAL A 30 -0.18 7.23 7.29
CA VAL A 30 -0.91 8.09 6.35
C VAL A 30 -2.39 7.71 6.21
N LYS A 31 -2.73 6.43 6.41
CA LYS A 31 -4.13 5.98 6.44
C LYS A 31 -4.86 6.50 7.68
N GLU A 32 -4.19 6.54 8.83
CA GLU A 32 -4.69 7.14 10.08
C GLU A 32 -4.93 8.64 9.95
N PHE A 33 -4.03 9.34 9.26
CA PHE A 33 -4.20 10.76 8.92
C PHE A 33 -5.28 11.02 7.86
N GLY A 34 -5.96 9.98 7.39
CA GLY A 34 -7.14 10.11 6.55
C GLY A 34 -6.90 10.00 5.06
N ALA A 35 -5.78 9.42 4.59
CA ALA A 35 -5.61 9.13 3.17
C ALA A 35 -6.73 8.22 2.63
N GLY A 36 -7.37 8.65 1.54
CA GLY A 36 -8.40 7.88 0.85
C GLY A 36 -7.86 6.57 0.29
N LEU A 37 -6.67 6.63 -0.32
CA LEU A 37 -5.96 5.48 -0.91
C LEU A 37 -4.47 5.57 -0.62
N VAL A 38 -3.84 4.42 -0.35
CA VAL A 38 -2.40 4.30 -0.10
C VAL A 38 -1.86 3.14 -0.93
N CYS A 39 -0.67 3.34 -1.50
CA CYS A 39 0.00 2.33 -2.31
C CYS A 39 1.24 1.79 -1.59
N CYS A 40 1.60 0.54 -1.89
CA CYS A 40 2.90 0.00 -1.53
C CYS A 40 4.01 0.61 -2.39
N GLU A 41 5.26 0.33 -2.01
CA GLU A 41 6.41 0.61 -2.86
C GLU A 41 6.31 -0.14 -4.20
N MET A 42 7.11 0.26 -5.18
CA MET A 42 7.18 -0.48 -6.44
C MET A 42 7.85 -1.84 -6.22
N ILE A 43 7.15 -2.92 -6.55
CA ILE A 43 7.61 -4.30 -6.36
C ILE A 43 7.94 -4.93 -7.71
N SER A 44 9.13 -5.52 -7.83
CA SER A 44 9.54 -6.24 -9.05
C SER A 44 8.81 -7.57 -9.17
N ASP A 45 8.16 -7.78 -10.30
CA ASP A 45 7.55 -9.05 -10.73
C ASP A 45 8.57 -10.19 -10.81
N LYS A 46 9.73 -9.96 -11.46
CA LYS A 46 10.83 -10.93 -11.55
C LYS A 46 11.36 -11.29 -10.17
N GLY A 47 11.45 -10.33 -9.26
CA GLY A 47 11.85 -10.57 -7.88
C GLY A 47 10.88 -11.51 -7.13
N ILE A 48 9.58 -11.45 -7.43
CA ILE A 48 8.58 -12.38 -6.88
C ILE A 48 8.78 -13.78 -7.46
N VAL A 49 8.92 -13.89 -8.78
CA VAL A 49 9.12 -15.18 -9.48
C VAL A 49 10.38 -15.89 -8.99
N GLN A 50 11.47 -15.14 -8.82
CA GLN A 50 12.75 -15.65 -8.31
C GLN A 50 12.79 -15.83 -6.79
N ARG A 51 11.68 -15.58 -6.08
CA ARG A 51 11.58 -15.64 -4.62
C ARG A 51 12.67 -14.83 -3.90
N ASN A 52 12.98 -13.66 -4.44
CA ASN A 52 13.93 -12.75 -3.81
C ASN A 52 13.40 -12.31 -2.44
N ALA A 53 14.16 -12.57 -1.38
CA ALA A 53 13.75 -12.29 0.00
C ALA A 53 13.39 -10.81 0.22
N LYS A 54 14.13 -9.87 -0.38
CA LYS A 54 13.83 -8.43 -0.28
C LYS A 54 12.48 -8.11 -0.91
N THR A 55 12.21 -8.64 -2.10
CA THR A 55 10.95 -8.45 -2.81
C THR A 55 9.76 -9.04 -2.05
N LEU A 56 9.94 -10.24 -1.50
CA LEU A 56 8.90 -10.90 -0.70
C LEU A 56 8.60 -10.12 0.59
N ASN A 57 9.63 -9.58 1.25
CA ASN A 57 9.44 -8.74 2.45
C ASN A 57 8.64 -7.47 2.16
N MET A 58 8.75 -6.89 0.96
CA MET A 58 7.96 -5.71 0.56
C MET A 58 6.46 -6.00 0.40
N LEU A 59 6.06 -7.26 0.20
CA LEU A 59 4.66 -7.67 0.11
C LEU A 59 3.96 -7.74 1.46
N TYR A 60 4.68 -7.56 2.56
CA TYR A 60 4.10 -7.58 3.89
C TYR A 60 3.05 -6.47 4.08
N ILE A 61 1.86 -6.89 4.52
CA ILE A 61 0.76 -6.02 4.91
C ILE A 61 0.33 -6.46 6.30
N ASP A 62 0.32 -5.52 7.25
CA ASP A 62 -0.20 -5.78 8.59
C ASP A 62 -1.73 -5.98 8.51
N GLU A 63 -2.20 -7.18 8.84
CA GLU A 63 -3.62 -7.56 8.77
C GLU A 63 -4.48 -6.94 9.88
N LYS A 64 -3.90 -6.30 10.90
CA LYS A 64 -4.64 -5.73 12.06
C LYS A 64 -5.73 -4.71 11.71
N ARG A 65 -5.88 -4.31 10.45
CA ARG A 65 -6.89 -3.33 10.01
C ARG A 65 -7.75 -3.70 8.81
N LYS A 66 -7.80 -4.96 8.39
CA LYS A 66 -8.74 -5.38 7.31
C LYS A 66 -10.22 -5.09 7.62
N ASN A 67 -10.59 -4.91 8.90
CA ASN A 67 -11.97 -4.84 9.38
C ASN A 67 -12.33 -3.59 10.23
N ARG A 68 -11.79 -2.39 9.94
CA ARG A 68 -12.28 -1.13 10.55
C ARG A 68 -12.59 -0.07 9.51
#